data_AF-A0A411AFC9-F1
#
_entry.id   AF-A0A411AFC9-F1
#
_cell.length_a   1.000
_cell.length_b   1.000
_cell.length_c   1.000
_cell.angle_alpha   90.00
_cell.angle_beta   90.00
_cell.angle_gamma   90.00
#
_symmetry.space_group_name_H-M   'P 1'
#
loop_
_entity.id
_entity.type
_entity.pdbx_description
1 polymer ?
#
loop_
_entity_poly.entity_id
_entity_poly.type
_entity_poly.pdbx_seq_one_letter_code
_entity_poly.pdbx_strand_id
1 'polypeptide(L)'
;MGFTEAQEGLVNSSWEAFKQNLPHYSILFYTFVLEKAPTAKDLFSFLKNSDGVPKDNPAVQAHAEKVFGLVRDAAVQLRAKGAVTLGDASLGGVHVQKGVAGPHFVVV
;
A
#
# COMPACT_ATOMS: atom_id res chain seq x y z
N MET A 1 17.54 -0.66 18.91
CA MET A 1 17.35 0.66 18.25
C MET A 1 15.91 0.74 17.80
N GLY A 2 15.19 1.81 18.17
CA GLY A 2 13.76 2.00 17.84
C GLY A 2 13.57 2.98 16.68
N PHE A 3 12.34 3.07 16.18
CA PHE A 3 11.97 4.01 15.11
C PHE A 3 12.11 5.46 15.59
N THR A 4 12.82 6.30 14.83
CA THR A 4 13.21 7.64 15.26
C THR A 4 12.22 8.72 14.82
N GLU A 5 12.29 9.88 15.47
CA GLU A 5 11.49 11.04 15.09
C GLU A 5 11.81 11.53 13.67
N ALA A 6 13.09 11.51 13.27
CA ALA A 6 13.48 11.86 11.90
C ALA A 6 12.89 10.88 10.87
N GLN A 7 12.84 9.58 11.18
CA GLN A 7 12.21 8.58 10.32
C GLN A 7 10.70 8.82 10.20
N GLU A 8 10.02 9.15 11.31
CA GLU A 8 8.59 9.49 11.29
C GLU A 8 8.33 10.75 10.45
N GLY A 9 9.14 11.80 10.64
CA GLY A 9 9.03 13.04 9.89
C GLY A 9 9.18 12.85 8.38
N LEU A 10 10.11 11.99 7.94
CA LEU A 10 10.28 11.64 6.54
C LEU A 10 9.09 10.87 5.97
N VAL A 11 8.53 9.90 6.71
CA VAL A 11 7.34 9.15 6.27
C VAL A 11 6.13 10.08 6.17
N ASN A 12 5.91 10.93 7.18
CA ASN A 12 4.81 11.89 7.21
C ASN A 12 4.88 12.88 6.03
N SER A 13 6.04 13.51 5.81
CA SER A 13 6.20 14.47 4.70
C SER A 13 6.06 13.82 3.32
N SER A 14 6.56 12.59 3.16
CA SER A 14 6.43 11.84 1.90
C SER A 14 4.97 11.45 1.62
N TRP A 15 4.22 11.06 2.66
CA TRP A 15 2.79 10.80 2.53
C TRP A 15 2.00 12.05 2.11
N GLU A 16 2.30 13.20 2.71
CA GLU A 16 1.66 14.47 2.35
C GLU A 16 1.95 14.86 0.89
N ALA A 17 3.17 14.62 0.39
CA ALA A 17 3.51 14.83 -1.01
C ALA A 17 2.80 13.83 -1.94
N PHE A 18 2.73 12.56 -1.55
CA PHE A 18 2.05 11.50 -2.31
C PHE A 18 0.54 11.81 -2.48
N LYS A 19 -0.16 12.17 -1.41
CA LYS A 19 -1.62 12.35 -1.48
C LYS A 19 -2.05 13.56 -2.34
N GLN A 20 -1.15 14.53 -2.59
CA GLN A 20 -1.43 15.68 -3.47
C GLN A 20 -1.70 15.27 -4.93
N ASN A 21 -1.21 14.11 -5.36
CA ASN A 21 -1.50 13.57 -6.70
C ASN A 21 -1.76 12.06 -6.64
N LEU A 22 -2.70 11.69 -5.77
CA LEU A 22 -3.13 10.31 -5.56
C LEU A 22 -3.50 9.59 -6.88
N PRO A 23 -4.24 10.20 -7.84
CA PRO A 23 -4.57 9.54 -9.10
C PRO A 23 -3.32 9.12 -9.88
N HIS A 24 -2.35 10.01 -10.04
CA HIS A 24 -1.13 9.69 -10.76
C HIS A 24 -0.26 8.66 -10.04
N TYR A 25 0.00 8.87 -8.75
CA TYR A 25 0.93 8.01 -8.01
C TYR A 25 0.36 6.62 -7.71
N SER A 26 -0.97 6.48 -7.59
CA SER A 26 -1.59 5.15 -7.49
C SER A 26 -1.38 4.34 -8.77
N ILE A 27 -1.53 4.94 -9.95
CA ILE A 27 -1.25 4.26 -11.22
C ILE A 27 0.22 3.86 -11.31
N LEU A 28 1.13 4.79 -10.97
CA LEU A 28 2.56 4.53 -11.00
C LEU A 28 2.96 3.39 -10.06
N PHE A 29 2.38 3.38 -8.85
CA PHE A 29 2.59 2.33 -7.85
C PHE A 29 2.26 0.94 -8.41
N TYR A 30 1.05 0.74 -8.93
CA TYR A 30 0.68 -0.55 -9.51
C TYR A 30 1.45 -0.87 -10.79
N THR A 31 1.87 0.13 -11.56
CA THR A 31 2.70 -0.09 -12.74
C THR A 31 4.02 -0.74 -12.31
N PHE A 32 4.69 -0.22 -11.28
CA PHE A 32 5.91 -0.83 -10.74
C PHE A 32 5.69 -2.21 -10.12
N VAL A 33 4.55 -2.43 -9.45
CA VAL A 33 4.19 -3.77 -8.95
C VAL A 33 4.09 -4.76 -10.11
N LEU A 34 3.37 -4.41 -11.17
CA LEU A 34 3.16 -5.30 -12.32
C LEU A 34 4.43 -5.50 -13.18
N GLU A 35 5.32 -4.52 -13.23
CA GLU A 35 6.63 -4.67 -13.87
C GLU A 35 7.52 -5.69 -13.13
N LYS A 36 7.50 -5.68 -11.79
CA LYS A 36 8.28 -6.60 -10.96
C LYS A 36 7.64 -7.98 -10.81
N ALA A 37 6.32 -8.02 -10.73
CA ALA A 37 5.54 -9.22 -10.49
C ALA A 37 4.24 -9.21 -11.32
N PRO A 38 4.31 -9.53 -12.62
CA PRO A 38 3.13 -9.52 -13.50
C PRO A 38 1.98 -10.40 -13.00
N THR A 39 2.31 -11.51 -12.33
CA THR A 39 1.35 -12.48 -11.76
C THR A 39 0.54 -11.89 -10.59
N ALA A 40 1.01 -10.81 -9.95
CA ALA A 40 0.28 -10.15 -8.87
C ALA A 40 -1.02 -9.50 -9.37
N LYS A 41 -1.15 -9.22 -10.67
CA LYS A 41 -2.35 -8.67 -11.31
C LYS A 41 -3.62 -9.43 -10.92
N ASP A 42 -3.56 -10.75 -10.89
CA ASP A 42 -4.71 -11.62 -10.65
C ASP A 42 -5.20 -11.60 -9.19
N LEU A 43 -4.37 -11.13 -8.26
CA LEU A 43 -4.71 -10.96 -6.85
C LEU A 43 -5.59 -9.72 -6.63
N PHE A 44 -5.48 -8.72 -7.51
CA PHE A 44 -6.26 -7.49 -7.46
C PHE A 44 -7.51 -7.62 -8.34
N SER A 45 -8.68 -7.72 -7.71
CA SER A 45 -9.95 -7.84 -8.44
C SER A 45 -10.23 -6.67 -9.39
N PHE A 46 -9.67 -5.49 -9.10
CA PHE A 46 -9.79 -4.29 -9.94
C PHE A 46 -8.75 -4.22 -11.08
N LEU A 47 -7.82 -5.16 -11.18
CA LEU A 47 -6.83 -5.28 -12.27
C LEU A 47 -7.00 -6.53 -13.12
N LYS A 48 -7.61 -7.59 -12.59
CA LYS A 48 -7.66 -8.93 -13.22
C LYS A 48 -8.05 -8.91 -14.72
N ASN A 49 -9.01 -8.08 -15.12
CA ASN A 49 -9.55 -8.03 -16.48
C ASN A 49 -9.16 -6.77 -17.28
N SER A 50 -8.21 -5.96 -16.80
CA SER A 50 -7.78 -4.75 -17.51
C SER A 50 -6.50 -4.98 -18.32
N ASP A 51 -6.36 -4.27 -19.44
CA ASP A 51 -5.09 -4.20 -20.17
C ASP A 51 -4.16 -3.21 -19.47
N GLY A 52 -3.43 -3.72 -18.46
CA GLY A 52 -2.55 -2.93 -17.60
C GLY A 52 -3.27 -2.27 -16.42
N VAL A 53 -2.70 -1.18 -15.90
CA VAL A 53 -3.28 -0.42 -14.78
C VAL A 53 -4.31 0.59 -15.32
N PRO A 54 -5.60 0.48 -14.94
CA PRO A 54 -6.63 1.39 -15.42
C PRO A 54 -6.47 2.78 -14.78
N LYS A 55 -6.38 3.82 -15.62
CA LYS A 55 -6.03 5.19 -15.20
C LYS A 55 -7.11 5.86 -14.33
N ASP A 56 -8.39 5.62 -14.64
CA ASP A 56 -9.52 6.27 -13.96
C ASP A 56 -10.31 5.28 -13.10
N ASN A 57 -9.61 4.39 -12.40
CA ASN A 57 -10.25 3.40 -11.54
C ASN A 57 -10.20 3.82 -10.05
N PRO A 58 -11.34 4.16 -9.43
CA PRO A 58 -11.39 4.56 -8.02
C PRO A 58 -10.88 3.47 -7.06
N ALA A 59 -11.01 2.19 -7.42
CA ALA A 59 -10.53 1.09 -6.58
C ALA A 59 -8.99 1.01 -6.53
N VAL A 60 -8.31 1.37 -7.64
CA VAL A 60 -6.84 1.48 -7.69
C VAL A 60 -6.38 2.58 -6.72
N GLN A 61 -7.04 3.73 -6.78
CA GLN A 61 -6.73 4.88 -5.92
C GLN A 61 -7.00 4.55 -4.45
N ALA A 62 -8.18 4.03 -4.13
CA ALA A 62 -8.58 3.72 -2.77
C ALA A 62 -7.68 2.66 -2.11
N HIS A 63 -7.27 1.63 -2.87
CA HIS A 63 -6.37 0.63 -2.31
C HIS A 63 -4.96 1.20 -2.11
N ALA A 64 -4.43 1.99 -3.05
CA ALA A 64 -3.14 2.64 -2.87
C ALA A 64 -3.15 3.57 -1.66
N GLU A 65 -4.17 4.42 -1.54
CA GLU A 65 -4.35 5.32 -0.39
C GLU A 65 -4.36 4.55 0.94
N LYS A 66 -5.11 3.43 1.00
CA LYS A 66 -5.17 2.59 2.20
C LYS A 66 -3.82 1.98 2.55
N VAL A 67 -3.06 1.48 1.57
CA VAL A 67 -1.72 0.91 1.79
C VAL A 67 -0.77 1.97 2.36
N PHE A 68 -0.61 3.08 1.66
CA PHE A 68 0.32 4.14 2.07
C PHE A 68 -0.09 4.81 3.38
N GLY A 69 -1.39 5.00 3.61
CA GLY A 69 -1.93 5.52 4.86
C GLY A 69 -1.62 4.59 6.05
N LEU A 70 -1.87 3.28 5.90
CA LEU A 70 -1.55 2.29 6.94
C LEU A 70 -0.05 2.21 7.23
N VAL A 71 0.81 2.35 6.21
CA VAL A 71 2.27 2.39 6.38
C VAL A 71 2.69 3.64 7.15
N ARG A 72 2.10 4.80 6.82
CA ARG A 72 2.33 6.05 7.56
C ARG A 72 1.89 5.93 9.02
N ASP A 73 0.72 5.35 9.28
CA ASP A 73 0.22 5.17 10.64
C ASP A 73 1.06 4.16 11.44
N ALA A 74 1.58 3.13 10.77
CA ALA A 74 2.52 2.20 11.38
C ALA A 74 3.81 2.91 11.83
N ALA A 75 4.35 3.84 11.04
CA ALA A 75 5.51 4.65 11.43
C ALA A 75 5.25 5.48 12.70
N VAL A 76 4.08 6.14 12.77
CA VAL A 76 3.65 6.90 13.96
C VAL A 76 3.54 5.98 15.18
N GLN A 77 2.92 4.81 15.02
CA GLN A 77 2.78 3.83 16.11
C GLN A 77 4.13 3.27 16.57
N LEU A 78 5.04 2.97 15.64
CA LEU A 78 6.38 2.51 15.99
C LEU A 78 7.15 3.55 16.78
N ARG A 79 7.04 4.84 16.42
CA ARG A 79 7.68 5.93 17.19
C ARG A 79 7.09 6.06 18.58
N ALA A 80 5.76 6.02 18.69
CA ALA A 80 5.04 6.31 19.93
C ALA A 80 5.00 5.13 20.90
N LYS A 81 4.89 3.90 20.38
CA LYS A 81 4.59 2.68 21.16
C LYS A 81 5.65 1.58 21.01
N GLY A 82 6.52 1.67 20.00
CA GLY A 82 7.49 0.62 19.68
C GLY A 82 6.86 -0.63 19.04
N ALA A 83 5.56 -0.61 18.74
CA ALA A 83 4.82 -1.71 18.12
C ALA A 83 3.67 -1.18 17.26
N VAL A 84 3.24 -1.98 16.29
CA VAL A 84 2.08 -1.67 15.43
C VAL A 84 0.89 -2.50 15.88
N THR A 85 -0.26 -1.84 16.02
CA THR A 85 -1.55 -2.50 16.21
C THR A 85 -2.46 -2.13 15.05
N LEU A 86 -3.06 -3.15 14.41
CA LEU A 86 -4.05 -2.95 13.36
C LEU A 86 -5.40 -2.65 14.00
N GLY A 87 -6.03 -1.55 13.60
CA GLY A 87 -7.41 -1.24 14.01
C GLY A 87 -8.44 -2.15 13.35
N ASP A 88 -8.14 -2.65 12.15
CA ASP A 88 -9.00 -3.54 11.37
C ASP A 88 -8.37 -4.94 11.27
N ALA A 89 -8.85 -5.85 12.11
CA ALA A 89 -8.38 -7.24 12.14
C ALA A 89 -8.82 -8.05 10.91
N SER A 90 -9.77 -7.56 10.11
CA SER A 90 -10.27 -8.28 8.93
C SER A 90 -9.26 -8.28 7.77
N LEU A 91 -8.31 -7.33 7.76
CA LEU A 91 -7.35 -7.16 6.67
C LEU A 91 -6.53 -8.43 6.42
N GLY A 92 -6.08 -9.12 7.47
CA GLY A 92 -5.35 -10.37 7.33
C GLY A 92 -6.19 -11.44 6.61
N GLY A 93 -7.46 -11.59 7.01
CA GLY A 93 -8.39 -12.54 6.38
C GLY A 93 -8.66 -12.20 4.91
N VAL A 94 -8.79 -10.92 4.57
CA VAL A 94 -8.96 -10.47 3.18
C VAL A 94 -7.75 -10.85 2.32
N HIS A 95 -6.52 -10.62 2.80
CA HIS A 95 -5.30 -10.99 2.08
C HIS A 95 -5.21 -12.51 1.85
N VAL A 96 -5.55 -13.31 2.87
CA VAL A 96 -5.61 -14.78 2.75
C VAL A 96 -6.66 -15.21 1.72
N GLN A 97 -7.88 -14.64 1.77
CA GLN A 97 -8.95 -14.95 0.82
C GLN A 97 -8.57 -14.65 -0.63
N LYS A 98 -7.72 -13.64 -0.84
CA LYS A 98 -7.23 -13.25 -2.17
C LYS A 98 -5.98 -14.03 -2.61
N GLY A 99 -5.47 -14.94 -1.79
CA GLY A 99 -4.28 -15.73 -2.11
C GLY A 99 -2.96 -14.95 -2.00
N VAL A 100 -2.96 -13.82 -1.27
CA VAL A 100 -1.74 -13.06 -1.00
C VAL A 100 -0.86 -13.86 -0.04
N ALA A 101 0.45 -13.86 -0.30
CA ALA A 101 1.44 -14.67 0.38
C ALA A 101 2.68 -13.81 0.66
N GLY A 102 3.60 -14.30 1.50
CA GLY A 102 4.80 -13.57 1.91
C GLY A 102 5.54 -12.84 0.76
N PRO A 103 5.86 -13.53 -0.36
CA PRO A 103 6.56 -12.89 -1.48
C PRO A 103 5.80 -11.72 -2.11
N HIS A 104 4.46 -11.72 -2.08
CA HIS A 104 3.65 -10.64 -2.65
C HIS A 104 3.82 -9.33 -1.87
N PHE A 105 4.04 -9.39 -0.55
CA PHE A 105 4.30 -8.20 0.28
C PHE A 105 5.67 -7.56 0.06
N VAL A 106 6.59 -8.24 -0.62
CA VAL A 106 7.93 -7.70 -0.91
C VAL A 106 7.95 -6.87 -2.20
N VAL A 107 7.00 -7.15 -3.09
CA VAL A 107 6.89 -6.51 -4.42
C VAL A 107 5.81 -5.44 -4.48
N VAL A 108 4.92 -5.39 -3.48
CA VAL A 108 3.88 -4.37 -3.24
C VAL A 108 4.36 -3.45 -2.13
#